data_AF-A0A7X7XJ56-F1
#
_entry.id   AF-A0A7X7XJ56-F1
#
_cell.length_a   1.000
_cell.length_b   1.000
_cell.length_c   1.000
_cell.angle_alpha   90.00
_cell.angle_beta   90.00
_cell.angle_gamma   90.00
#
_symmetry.space_group_name_H-M   'P 1'
#
loop_
_entity.id
_entity.type
_entity.pdbx_description
1 polymer ?
#
loop_
_entity_poly.entity_id
_entity_poly.type
_entity_poly.pdbx_seq_one_letter_code
_entity_poly.pdbx_strand_id
1 'polypeptide(L)'
;IVLVTGPLWARPVWNTWWTWDPRLTSSLILWLMYLVYLVLRGSLPESPRMRQFSAVYAVVAFADIPIVFFSIRWWRSMHPVVVSGQGMNLEPEMVHTLIASCVAFTLLFALLFRMRLGIEWARLEAQRLRRILLERE
;
A
#
# COMPACT_ATOMS: atom_id res chain seq x y z
N ILE A 1 -10.31 -3.39 0.66
CA ILE A 1 -10.25 -4.73 1.30
C ILE A 1 -10.26 -4.59 2.81
N VAL A 2 -9.18 -4.13 3.46
CA VAL A 2 -9.06 -4.09 4.94
C VAL A 2 -10.18 -3.31 5.65
N LEU A 3 -10.61 -2.16 5.13
CA LEU A 3 -11.71 -1.38 5.72
C LEU A 3 -13.09 -2.06 5.67
N VAL A 4 -13.24 -3.13 4.88
CA VAL A 4 -14.49 -3.89 4.75
C VAL A 4 -14.35 -5.23 5.46
N THR A 5 -13.30 -5.99 5.14
CA THR A 5 -13.05 -7.32 5.72
C THR A 5 -12.68 -7.25 7.19
N GLY A 6 -12.07 -6.14 7.64
CA GLY A 6 -11.74 -5.90 9.05
C GLY A 6 -12.98 -5.86 9.94
N PRO A 7 -13.94 -4.94 9.72
CA PRO A 7 -15.20 -4.90 10.46
C PRO A 7 -15.98 -6.21 10.44
N LEU A 8 -16.01 -6.89 9.29
CA LEU A 8 -16.67 -8.20 9.14
C LEU A 8 -16.07 -9.27 10.07
N TRP A 9 -14.74 -9.26 10.25
CA TRP A 9 -14.04 -10.15 11.19
C TRP A 9 -14.12 -9.66 12.64
N ALA A 10 -14.09 -8.35 12.86
CA ALA A 10 -14.15 -7.76 14.20
C ALA A 10 -15.49 -8.03 14.90
N ARG A 11 -16.59 -8.13 14.14
CA ARG A 11 -17.91 -8.41 14.71
C ARG A 11 -17.97 -9.74 15.47
N PRO A 12 -17.60 -10.91 14.90
CA PRO A 12 -17.62 -12.17 15.65
C PRO A 12 -16.54 -12.28 16.74
N VAL A 13 -15.39 -11.61 16.60
CA VAL A 13 -14.26 -11.78 17.53
C VAL A 13 -14.30 -10.79 18.71
N TRP A 14 -14.66 -9.54 18.44
CA TRP A 14 -14.63 -8.44 19.41
C TRP A 14 -16.00 -7.82 19.67
N ASN A 15 -17.07 -8.37 19.08
CA ASN A 15 -18.44 -7.87 19.18
C ASN A 15 -18.61 -6.40 18.74
N THR A 16 -17.73 -5.90 17.87
CA THR A 16 -17.77 -4.51 17.37
C THR A 16 -17.46 -4.47 15.89
N TRP A 17 -18.08 -3.53 15.17
CA TRP A 17 -17.81 -3.31 13.75
C TRP A 17 -16.66 -2.32 13.55
N TRP A 18 -16.66 -1.24 14.33
CA TRP A 18 -15.72 -0.13 14.22
C TRP A 18 -15.73 0.67 15.50
N THR A 19 -14.56 1.04 16.01
CA THR A 19 -14.41 1.70 17.32
C THR A 19 -13.76 3.06 17.24
N TRP A 20 -13.44 3.57 16.04
CA TRP A 20 -12.71 4.82 15.83
C TRP A 20 -11.40 4.91 16.63
N ASP A 21 -10.81 3.76 16.98
CA ASP A 21 -9.55 3.74 17.70
C ASP A 21 -8.41 4.29 16.82
N PRO A 22 -7.26 4.68 17.42
CA PRO A 22 -6.17 5.33 16.70
C PRO A 22 -5.69 4.52 15.49
N ARG A 23 -5.69 3.19 15.56
CA ARG A 23 -5.27 2.33 14.46
C ARG A 23 -6.27 2.32 13.31
N LEU A 24 -7.56 2.16 13.60
CA LEU A 24 -8.59 2.15 12.56
C LEU A 24 -8.72 3.52 11.90
N THR A 25 -8.68 4.60 12.68
CA THR A 25 -8.77 5.96 12.16
C THR A 25 -7.57 6.31 11.29
N SER A 26 -6.34 6.03 11.72
CA SER A 26 -5.14 6.23 10.87
C SER A 26 -5.18 5.34 9.61
N SER A 27 -5.63 4.09 9.71
CA SER A 27 -5.79 3.22 8.54
C SER A 27 -6.82 3.75 7.52
N LEU A 28 -7.89 4.40 7.99
CA LEU A 28 -8.86 5.08 7.13
C LEU A 28 -8.24 6.30 6.45
N ILE A 29 -7.47 7.10 7.20
CA ILE A 29 -6.72 8.24 6.65
C ILE A 29 -5.75 7.75 5.57
N LEU A 30 -4.95 6.72 5.84
CA LEU A 30 -4.06 6.10 4.87
C LEU A 30 -4.81 5.74 3.57
N TRP A 31 -5.96 5.06 3.71
CA TRP A 31 -6.76 4.65 2.57
C TRP A 31 -7.25 5.85 1.74
N LEU A 32 -7.73 6.91 2.40
CA LEU A 32 -8.14 8.14 1.73
C LEU A 32 -6.97 8.84 1.04
N MET A 33 -5.78 8.86 1.66
CA MET A 33 -4.58 9.41 1.04
C MET A 33 -4.23 8.65 -0.25
N TYR A 34 -4.24 7.32 -0.22
CA TYR A 34 -4.00 6.53 -1.43
C TYR A 34 -5.12 6.67 -2.47
N LEU A 35 -6.38 6.86 -2.06
CA LEU A 35 -7.47 7.17 -3.00
C LEU A 35 -7.22 8.50 -3.71
N VAL A 36 -6.83 9.55 -2.98
CA VAL A 36 -6.46 10.85 -3.58
C VAL A 36 -5.29 10.69 -4.54
N TYR A 37 -4.27 9.90 -4.18
CA TYR A 37 -3.15 9.60 -5.09
C TYR A 37 -3.62 8.95 -6.40
N LEU A 38 -4.52 7.96 -6.34
CA LEU A 38 -5.05 7.28 -7.52
C LEU A 38 -5.90 8.22 -8.38
N VAL A 39 -6.76 9.03 -7.76
CA VAL A 39 -7.55 10.04 -8.48
C VAL A 39 -6.62 11.03 -9.18
N LEU A 40 -5.63 11.58 -8.47
CA LEU A 40 -4.63 12.51 -9.01
C LEU A 40 -3.91 11.94 -10.24
N ARG A 41 -3.52 10.66 -10.19
CA ARG A 41 -2.84 9.97 -11.30
C ARG A 41 -3.77 9.56 -12.45
N GLY A 42 -5.06 9.41 -12.18
CA GLY A 42 -6.04 8.94 -13.16
C GLY A 42 -6.83 10.05 -13.87
N SER A 43 -7.04 11.20 -13.21
CA SER A 43 -7.93 12.26 -13.72
C SER A 43 -7.22 13.38 -14.48
N LEU A 44 -5.90 13.50 -14.32
CA LEU A 44 -5.14 14.62 -14.89
C LEU A 44 -4.22 14.16 -16.04
N PRO A 45 -4.07 14.97 -17.10
CA PRO A 45 -3.14 14.67 -18.18
C PRO A 45 -1.71 14.49 -17.64
N GLU A 46 -1.00 13.50 -18.19
CA GLU A 46 0.39 13.26 -17.80
C GLU A 46 1.26 14.46 -18.19
N SER A 47 1.65 15.25 -17.19
CA SER A 47 2.63 16.33 -17.32
C SER A 47 3.83 16.09 -16.40
N PRO A 48 5.03 16.62 -16.72
CA PRO A 48 6.19 16.51 -15.84
C PRO A 48 5.90 17.00 -14.41
N ARG A 49 5.14 18.09 -14.28
CA ARG A 49 4.71 18.66 -12.99
C ARG A 49 3.77 17.72 -12.23
N MET A 50 2.83 17.07 -12.93
CA MET A 50 1.93 16.09 -12.33
C MET A 50 2.69 14.89 -11.75
N ARG A 51 3.71 14.39 -12.48
CA ARG A 51 4.56 13.28 -12.00
C ARG A 51 5.31 13.66 -10.72
N GLN A 52 5.90 14.86 -10.68
CA GLN A 52 6.61 15.36 -9.51
C GLN A 52 5.67 15.53 -8.31
N PHE A 53 4.52 16.18 -8.51
CA PHE A 53 3.54 16.39 -7.43
C PHE A 53 3.03 15.06 -6.88
N SER A 54 2.73 14.09 -7.77
CA SER A 54 2.32 12.74 -7.36
C SER A 54 3.42 12.02 -6.57
N ALA A 55 4.69 12.13 -6.98
CA ALA A 55 5.80 11.51 -6.27
C ALA A 55 5.95 12.09 -4.86
N VAL A 56 5.90 13.42 -4.71
CA VAL A 56 5.95 14.09 -3.41
C VAL A 56 4.76 13.66 -2.54
N TYR A 57 3.55 13.67 -3.11
CA TYR A 57 2.35 13.24 -2.40
C TYR A 57 2.48 11.80 -1.89
N ALA A 58 3.00 10.88 -2.71
CA ALA A 58 3.20 9.48 -2.31
C ALA A 58 4.18 9.34 -1.13
N VAL A 59 5.26 10.14 -1.11
CA VAL A 59 6.20 10.16 0.02
C VAL A 59 5.52 10.68 1.30
N VAL A 60 4.68 11.70 1.18
CA VAL A 60 3.89 12.22 2.31
C VAL A 60 2.89 11.16 2.81
N ALA A 61 2.18 10.47 1.90
CA ALA A 61 1.27 9.39 2.26
C ALA A 61 1.98 8.20 2.94
N PHE A 62 3.21 7.90 2.51
CA PHE A 62 4.02 6.87 3.15
C PHE A 62 4.31 7.16 4.62
N ALA A 63 4.40 8.43 5.02
CA ALA A 63 4.65 8.81 6.41
C ALA A 63 3.51 8.40 7.36
N ASP A 64 2.30 8.15 6.85
CA ASP A 64 1.19 7.65 7.67
C ASP A 64 1.31 6.15 7.98
N ILE A 65 2.04 5.37 7.18
CA ILE A 65 2.30 3.94 7.45
C ILE A 65 2.95 3.71 8.83
N PRO A 66 4.08 4.36 9.20
CA PRO A 66 4.62 4.22 10.54
C PRO A 66 3.64 4.73 11.61
N ILE A 67 2.84 5.77 11.33
CA ILE A 67 1.81 6.24 12.27
C ILE A 67 0.80 5.14 12.56
N VAL A 68 0.27 4.47 11.52
CA VAL A 68 -0.63 3.32 11.67
C VAL A 68 0.03 2.20 12.48
N PHE A 69 1.29 1.87 12.21
CA PHE A 69 2.01 0.82 12.94
C PHE A 69 2.24 1.15 14.42
N PHE A 70 2.65 2.38 14.72
CA PHE A 70 2.93 2.83 16.08
C PHE A 70 1.68 3.26 16.84
N SER A 71 0.54 3.44 16.17
CA SER A 71 -0.73 3.87 16.79
C SER A 71 -1.13 3.04 18.01
N ILE A 72 -0.90 1.72 17.97
CA ILE A 72 -1.20 0.78 19.07
C ILE A 72 -0.21 0.84 20.24
N ARG A 73 0.92 1.52 20.04
CA ARG A 73 1.99 1.68 21.05
C ARG A 73 1.94 3.06 21.70
N TRP A 74 1.60 4.08 20.93
CA TRP A 74 1.52 5.46 21.42
C TRP A 74 0.21 5.76 22.14
N TRP A 75 -0.91 5.16 21.71
CA TRP A 75 -2.21 5.41 22.29
C TRP A 75 -2.87 4.14 22.81
N ARG A 76 -3.85 4.33 23.71
CA ARG A 76 -4.72 3.25 24.15
C ARG A 76 -5.52 2.74 22.96
N SER A 77 -5.30 1.48 22.61
CA SER A 77 -5.98 0.79 21.52
C SER A 77 -6.48 -0.57 22.03
N MET A 78 -7.57 -1.05 21.41
CA MET A 78 -8.02 -2.43 21.60
C MET A 78 -7.16 -3.46 20.86
N HIS A 79 -6.30 -3.00 19.94
CA HIS A 79 -5.49 -3.87 19.10
C HIS A 79 -4.25 -4.37 19.85
N PRO A 80 -3.96 -5.69 19.82
CA PRO A 80 -2.81 -6.25 20.50
C PRO A 80 -1.50 -5.87 19.81
N VAL A 81 -0.43 -5.74 20.62
CA VAL A 81 0.94 -5.56 20.13
C VAL A 81 1.53 -6.92 19.78
N VAL A 82 1.51 -7.24 18.48
CA VAL A 82 1.94 -8.56 17.95
C VAL A 82 3.46 -8.72 17.91
N VAL A 83 4.18 -7.64 17.60
CA VAL A 83 5.64 -7.62 17.51
C VAL A 83 6.19 -6.69 18.58
N SER A 84 6.99 -7.21 19.50
CA SER A 84 7.59 -6.45 20.60
C SER A 84 9.09 -6.70 20.69
N GLY A 85 9.79 -5.95 21.55
CA GLY A 85 11.21 -6.18 21.81
C GLY A 85 11.52 -7.56 22.43
N GLN A 86 10.51 -8.25 22.96
CA GLN A 86 10.62 -9.60 23.53
C GLN A 86 10.31 -10.72 22.53
N GLY A 87 9.97 -10.36 21.27
CA GLY A 87 9.62 -11.31 20.23
C GLY A 87 8.22 -11.12 19.66
N MET A 88 7.78 -12.12 18.88
CA MET A 88 6.50 -12.15 18.20
C MET A 88 5.48 -12.95 19.02
N ASN A 89 4.46 -12.26 19.52
CA ASN A 89 3.42 -12.84 20.36
C ASN A 89 2.27 -13.37 19.47
N LEU A 90 2.54 -14.47 18.76
CA LEU A 90 1.60 -15.14 17.87
C LEU A 90 1.56 -16.64 18.16
N GLU A 91 0.37 -17.22 18.04
CA GLU A 91 0.19 -18.67 18.01
C GLU A 91 0.95 -19.27 16.80
N PRO A 92 1.61 -20.45 16.92
CA PRO A 92 2.41 -21.02 15.84
C PRO A 92 1.65 -21.19 14.51
N GLU A 93 0.37 -21.54 14.55
CA GLU A 93 -0.47 -21.65 13.35
C GLU A 93 -0.64 -20.32 12.61
N MET A 94 -0.74 -19.21 13.37
CA MET A 94 -0.82 -17.87 12.79
C MET A 94 0.50 -17.47 12.12
N VAL A 95 1.63 -17.95 12.64
CA VAL A 95 2.96 -17.68 12.06
C VAL A 95 3.09 -18.35 10.69
N HIS A 96 2.63 -19.59 10.53
CA HIS A 96 2.62 -20.25 9.22
C HIS A 96 1.81 -19.46 8.19
N THR A 97 0.62 -19.02 8.58
CA THR A 97 -0.25 -18.20 7.71
C THR A 97 0.42 -16.88 7.35
N LEU A 98 1.09 -16.22 8.31
CA LEU A 98 1.83 -14.99 8.08
C LEU A 98 2.98 -15.19 7.09
N ILE A 99 3.82 -16.21 7.29
CA ILE A 99 4.97 -16.50 6.41
C ILE A 99 4.48 -16.85 5.00
N ALA A 100 3.49 -17.73 4.88
CA ALA A 100 2.91 -18.10 3.59
C ALA A 100 2.36 -16.87 2.85
N SER A 101 1.66 -15.98 3.56
CA SER A 101 1.14 -14.72 3.00
C SER A 101 2.28 -13.81 2.55
N CYS A 102 3.32 -13.62 3.38
CA CYS A 102 4.50 -12.83 3.02
C CYS A 102 5.15 -13.35 1.73
N VAL A 103 5.40 -14.66 1.65
CA VAL A 103 5.98 -15.28 0.45
C VAL A 103 5.09 -15.06 -0.77
N ALA A 104 3.79 -15.33 -0.66
CA ALA A 104 2.84 -15.16 -1.76
C ALA A 104 2.80 -13.71 -2.27
N PHE A 105 2.70 -12.73 -1.37
CA PHE A 105 2.67 -11.31 -1.75
C PHE A 105 4.01 -10.81 -2.27
N THR A 106 5.15 -11.31 -1.77
CA THR A 106 6.47 -10.99 -2.32
C THR A 106 6.63 -11.53 -3.74
N LEU A 107 6.18 -12.76 -4.01
CA LEU A 107 6.20 -13.35 -5.35
C LEU A 107 5.27 -12.59 -6.31
N LEU A 108 4.07 -12.25 -5.85
CA LEU A 108 3.12 -11.43 -6.61
C LEU A 108 3.72 -10.05 -6.94
N PHE A 109 4.33 -9.38 -5.95
CA PHE A 109 5.02 -8.11 -6.16
C PHE A 109 6.14 -8.26 -7.19
N ALA A 110 7.00 -9.28 -7.06
CA ALA A 110 8.09 -9.52 -7.99
C ALA A 110 7.59 -9.74 -9.43
N LEU A 111 6.50 -10.49 -9.60
CA LEU A 111 5.85 -10.70 -10.90
C LEU A 111 5.34 -9.38 -11.49
N LEU A 112 4.55 -8.63 -10.74
CA LEU A 112 3.97 -7.36 -11.18
C LEU A 112 5.05 -6.32 -11.48
N PHE A 113 6.10 -6.28 -10.66
CA PHE A 113 7.25 -5.40 -10.88
C PHE A 113 7.99 -5.75 -12.17
N ARG A 114 8.22 -7.04 -12.42
CA ARG A 114 8.87 -7.53 -13.65
C ARG A 114 8.05 -7.18 -14.90
N MET A 115 6.73 -7.36 -14.83
CA MET A 115 5.80 -6.93 -15.89
C MET A 115 5.87 -5.42 -16.12
N ARG A 116 5.87 -4.63 -15.04
CA ARG A 116 5.95 -3.17 -15.12
C ARG A 116 7.24 -2.69 -15.80
N LEU A 117 8.37 -3.30 -15.48
CA LEU A 117 9.63 -3.02 -16.16
C LEU A 117 9.52 -3.36 -17.65
N GLY A 118 8.98 -4.53 -18.00
CA GLY A 118 8.80 -4.95 -19.40
C GLY A 118 7.97 -3.96 -20.22
N ILE A 119 6.88 -3.43 -19.64
CA ILE A 119 6.05 -2.40 -20.28
C ILE A 119 6.86 -1.13 -20.54
N GLU A 120 7.71 -0.72 -19.60
CA GLU A 120 8.51 0.50 -19.74
C GLU A 120 9.59 0.33 -20.80
N TRP A 121 10.27 -0.82 -20.84
CA TRP A 121 11.22 -1.16 -21.91
C TRP A 121 10.56 -1.11 -23.29
N ALA A 122 9.37 -1.71 -23.44
CA ALA A 122 8.62 -1.69 -24.69
C ALA A 122 8.24 -0.25 -25.12
N ARG A 123 7.87 0.62 -24.17
CA ARG A 123 7.58 2.03 -24.44
C ARG A 123 8.80 2.81 -24.90
N LEU A 124 9.94 2.61 -24.24
CA LEU A 124 11.19 3.29 -24.60
C LEU A 124 11.67 2.89 -26.00
N GLU A 125 11.58 1.60 -26.32
CA GLU A 125 11.97 1.11 -27.65
C GLU A 125 11.03 1.63 -28.74
N ALA A 126 9.71 1.68 -28.49
CA ALA A 126 8.75 2.28 -29.42
C ALA A 126 9.02 3.79 -29.65
N GLN A 127 9.36 4.54 -28.61
CA GLN A 127 9.75 5.95 -28.72
C GLN A 127 11.04 6.14 -29.51
N ARG A 128 12.05 5.28 -29.28
CA ARG A 128 13.31 5.28 -30.03
C ARG A 128 13.08 5.04 -31.52
N LEU A 129 12.34 3.99 -31.88
CA LEU A 129 12.05 3.65 -33.27
C LEU A 129 11.26 4.77 -33.97
N ARG A 130 10.26 5.35 -33.30
CA ARG A 130 9.49 6.48 -33.82
C ARG A 130 10.38 7.69 -34.11
N ARG A 131 11.36 7.97 -33.24
CA ARG A 131 12.32 9.07 -33.45
C ARG A 131 13.20 8.83 -34.68
N ILE A 132 13.71 7.61 -34.86
CA ILE A 132 14.54 7.25 -36.02
C ILE A 132 13.77 7.40 -37.33
N LEU A 133 12.48 7.03 -37.36
CA LEU A 133 11.64 7.19 -38.55
C LEU A 133 11.42 8.67 -38.90
N LEU A 134 11.16 9.52 -37.90
CA LEU A 134 10.97 10.96 -38.09
C LEU A 134 12.26 11.69 -38.53
N GLU A 135 13.43 11.17 -38.19
CA GLU A 135 14.73 11.72 -38.63
C GLU A 135 15.12 11.29 -40.06
N ARG A 136 14.38 10.36 -40.67
CA ARG A 136 14.61 9.87 -42.06
C ARG A 136 13.73 10.54 -43.11
N GLU A 137 12.65 11.21 -42.71
CA GLU A 137 11.77 12.02 -43.57
C GLU A 137 12.26 13.47 -43.62
#